data_AF-A0A7V9RJN3-F1
#
_entry.id   AF-A0A7V9RJN3-F1
#
_cell.length_a   1.000
_cell.length_b   1.000
_cell.length_c   1.000
_cell.angle_alpha   90.00
_cell.angle_beta   90.00
_cell.angle_gamma   90.00
#
_symmetry.space_group_name_H-M   'P 1'
#
loop_
_entity.id
_entity.type
_entity.pdbx_description
1 polymer ?
#
loop_
_entity_poly.entity_id
_entity_poly.type
_entity_poly.pdbx_seq_one_letter_code
_entity_poly.pdbx_strand_id
1 'polypeptide(L)'
;MARQAQAWCLGGAAAWLAACTAARGREELVFRPATGLAWWLAVWQMLDWHLGMAEGGDGRPRPRLGSADAITLARFWLVPAARATARSPAGFPLLIAAGGISDWLDGAVARRDGRTRLGRDLDTTADLAFLTAVAFAGRSAGRIPEPAFRLLVVRHAVGVGISLTAVFGRERRPAFRARPWGGALRFGGLVTCACGAEGAGTWLLGAGSVMPPRSTAPDLSPA
;
A
#
# COMPACT_ATOMS: atom_id res chain seq x y z
N MET A 1 -22.76 8.90 1.67
CA MET A 1 -21.34 8.54 1.49
C MET A 1 -20.37 9.67 1.85
N ALA A 2 -20.50 10.88 1.28
CA ALA A 2 -19.59 11.99 1.56
C ALA A 2 -19.35 12.28 3.05
N ARG A 3 -20.40 12.37 3.88
CA ARG A 3 -20.27 12.55 5.33
C ARG A 3 -19.47 11.43 6.03
N GLN A 4 -19.60 10.19 5.54
CA GLN A 4 -18.86 9.03 6.07
C GLN A 4 -17.37 9.14 5.72
N ALA A 5 -17.05 9.49 4.47
CA ALA A 5 -15.66 9.72 4.04
C ALA A 5 -15.00 10.86 4.84
N GLN A 6 -15.71 11.98 5.00
CA GLN A 6 -15.24 13.11 5.81
C GLN A 6 -14.96 12.68 7.26
N ALA A 7 -15.89 11.95 7.89
CA ALA A 7 -15.70 11.46 9.25
C ALA A 7 -14.48 10.52 9.36
N TRP A 8 -14.24 9.66 8.37
CA TRP A 8 -13.07 8.78 8.33
C TRP A 8 -11.76 9.55 8.14
N CYS A 9 -11.71 10.53 7.24
CA CYS A 9 -10.54 11.40 7.06
C CYS A 9 -10.22 12.22 8.31
N LEU A 10 -11.24 12.81 8.94
CA LEU A 10 -11.08 13.53 10.20
C LEU A 10 -10.60 12.61 11.32
N GLY A 11 -11.16 11.40 11.41
CA GLY A 11 -10.71 10.37 12.35
C GLY A 11 -9.24 9.99 12.14
N GLY A 12 -8.83 9.82 10.89
CA GLY A 12 -7.43 9.56 10.53
C GLY A 12 -6.47 10.69 10.91
N ALA A 13 -6.84 11.94 10.63
CA ALA A 13 -6.09 13.12 11.02
C ALA A 13 -5.99 13.28 12.56
N ALA A 14 -7.10 13.07 13.26
CA ALA A 14 -7.14 13.10 14.73
C ALA A 14 -6.27 11.99 15.34
N ALA A 15 -6.34 10.78 14.80
CA ALA A 15 -5.50 9.66 15.23
C ALA A 15 -4.00 9.95 14.98
N TRP A 16 -3.65 10.63 13.88
CA TRP A 16 -2.28 11.06 13.63
C TRP A 16 -1.80 12.06 14.69
N LEU A 17 -2.62 13.06 15.04
CA LEU A 17 -2.29 14.02 16.10
C LEU A 17 -2.14 13.32 17.46
N ALA A 18 -3.03 12.38 17.78
CA ALA A 18 -2.92 11.57 18.99
C ALA A 18 -1.60 10.77 19.02
N ALA A 19 -1.22 10.14 17.91
CA ALA A 19 0.07 9.45 17.80
C ALA A 19 1.27 10.40 17.95
N CYS A 20 1.19 11.62 17.39
CA CYS A 20 2.21 12.65 17.61
C CYS A 20 2.35 12.99 19.09
N THR A 21 1.24 13.09 19.84
CA THR A 21 1.27 13.35 21.28
C THR A 21 1.82 12.18 22.08
N ALA A 22 1.43 10.95 21.75
CA ALA A 22 1.88 9.73 22.43
C ALA A 22 3.35 9.39 22.16
N ALA A 23 3.89 9.84 21.02
CA ALA A 23 5.29 9.66 20.66
C ALA A 23 6.23 10.71 21.29
N ARG A 24 5.70 11.74 21.98
CA ARG A 24 6.55 12.74 22.67
C ARG A 24 7.43 12.04 23.69
N GLY A 25 8.73 12.33 23.65
CA GLY A 25 9.73 11.72 24.53
C GLY A 25 10.28 10.37 24.05
N ARG A 26 9.84 9.84 22.90
CA ARG A 26 10.42 8.64 22.29
C ARG A 26 11.35 9.01 21.15
N GLU A 27 12.65 8.98 21.38
CA GLU A 27 13.67 9.42 20.40
C GLU A 27 13.65 8.62 19.09
N GLU A 28 13.24 7.36 19.15
CA GLU A 28 13.14 6.48 17.98
C GLU A 28 11.96 6.79 17.05
N LEU A 29 10.97 7.54 17.53
CA LEU A 29 9.71 7.83 16.83
C LEU A 29 9.59 9.31 16.50
N VAL A 30 9.69 9.66 15.22
CA VAL A 30 9.69 11.05 14.77
C VAL A 30 8.40 11.36 14.01
N PHE A 31 7.31 11.54 14.76
CA PHE A 31 6.02 11.94 14.21
C PHE A 31 5.96 13.46 14.03
N ARG A 32 5.68 13.91 12.80
CA ARG A 32 5.53 15.33 12.46
C ARG A 32 4.06 15.64 12.22
N PRO A 33 3.42 16.50 13.03
CA PRO A 33 2.01 16.86 12.85
C PRO A 33 1.71 17.37 11.43
N ALA A 34 2.49 18.34 10.95
CA ALA A 34 2.28 18.95 9.64
C ALA A 34 2.35 17.94 8.49
N THR A 35 3.30 17.01 8.50
CA THR A 35 3.46 16.00 7.44
C THR A 35 2.25 15.06 7.37
N GLY A 36 1.78 14.54 8.51
CA GLY A 36 0.63 13.65 8.49
C GLY A 36 -0.69 14.39 8.24
N LEU A 37 -0.84 15.64 8.69
CA LEU A 37 -2.02 16.44 8.35
C LEU A 37 -2.08 16.77 6.85
N ALA A 38 -0.95 17.16 6.25
CA ALA A 38 -0.86 17.39 4.81
C ALA A 38 -1.17 16.11 4.02
N TRP A 39 -0.69 14.96 4.50
CA TRP A 39 -1.03 13.67 3.92
C TRP A 39 -2.53 13.35 4.02
N TRP A 40 -3.14 13.51 5.19
CA TRP A 40 -4.57 13.26 5.37
C TRP A 40 -5.45 14.22 4.56
N LEU A 41 -5.00 15.46 4.34
CA LEU A 41 -5.64 16.38 3.41
C LEU A 41 -5.58 15.83 1.98
N ALA A 42 -4.43 15.31 1.53
CA ALA A 42 -4.29 14.69 0.21
C ALA A 42 -5.19 13.45 0.06
N VAL A 43 -5.25 12.59 1.09
CA VAL A 43 -6.15 11.41 1.12
C VAL A 43 -7.61 11.84 1.06
N TRP A 44 -8.00 12.91 1.76
CA TRP A 44 -9.33 13.47 1.66
C TRP A 44 -9.62 13.92 0.22
N GLN A 45 -8.79 14.77 -0.37
CA GLN A 45 -9.02 15.27 -1.74
C GLN A 45 -9.12 14.12 -2.76
N MET A 46 -8.25 13.11 -2.63
CA MET A 46 -8.32 11.90 -3.42
C MET A 46 -9.67 11.18 -3.23
N LEU A 47 -10.08 10.92 -1.99
CA LEU A 47 -11.35 10.27 -1.71
C LEU A 47 -12.52 11.07 -2.28
N ASP A 48 -12.57 12.38 -2.07
CA ASP A 48 -13.65 13.25 -2.55
C ASP A 48 -13.81 13.17 -4.07
N TRP A 49 -12.69 13.22 -4.80
CA TRP A 49 -12.68 12.99 -6.25
C TRP A 49 -13.20 11.59 -6.62
N HIS A 50 -12.81 10.56 -5.85
CA HIS A 50 -13.17 9.17 -6.17
C HIS A 50 -14.58 8.77 -5.69
N LEU A 51 -15.23 9.54 -4.82
CA LEU A 51 -16.59 9.24 -4.35
C LEU A 51 -17.62 9.23 -5.48
N GLY A 52 -17.40 10.00 -6.54
CA GLY A 52 -18.21 9.95 -7.77
C GLY A 52 -18.11 8.62 -8.53
N MET A 53 -17.12 7.79 -8.20
CA MET A 53 -16.85 6.47 -8.80
C MET A 53 -17.27 5.30 -7.89
N ALA A 54 -18.08 5.55 -6.85
CA ALA A 54 -18.55 4.53 -5.90
C ALA A 54 -19.63 3.59 -6.50
N GLU A 55 -19.32 3.00 -7.65
CA GLU A 55 -20.08 1.94 -8.30
C GLU A 55 -19.54 0.56 -7.87
N GLY A 56 -20.45 -0.37 -7.60
CA GLY A 56 -20.13 -1.78 -7.43
C GLY A 56 -19.62 -2.42 -8.72
N GLY A 57 -19.04 -3.62 -8.63
CA GLY A 57 -18.64 -4.40 -9.81
C GLY A 57 -19.80 -4.78 -10.75
N ASP A 58 -21.05 -4.60 -10.30
CA ASP A 58 -22.31 -4.76 -11.01
C ASP A 58 -22.81 -3.46 -11.68
N GLY A 59 -22.05 -2.36 -11.59
CA GLY A 59 -22.43 -1.05 -12.11
C GLY A 59 -23.49 -0.33 -11.27
N ARG A 60 -23.90 -0.88 -10.12
CA ARG A 60 -24.87 -0.22 -9.23
C ARG A 60 -24.16 0.71 -8.25
N PRO A 61 -24.66 1.92 -8.02
CA PRO A 61 -24.11 2.81 -7.02
C PRO A 61 -24.29 2.22 -5.62
N ARG A 62 -23.23 2.22 -4.80
CA ARG A 62 -23.34 1.82 -3.39
C ARG A 62 -23.78 3.00 -2.53
N PRO A 63 -24.61 2.79 -1.49
CA PRO A 63 -25.05 3.88 -0.62
C PRO A 63 -24.01 4.27 0.44
N ARG A 64 -23.07 3.37 0.79
CA ARG A 64 -22.10 3.51 1.88
C ARG A 64 -20.75 2.88 1.52
N LEU A 65 -19.69 3.39 2.15
CA LEU A 65 -18.36 2.78 2.11
C LEU A 65 -18.35 1.50 2.95
N GLY A 66 -17.66 0.48 2.46
CA GLY A 66 -17.58 -0.84 3.07
C GLY A 66 -16.44 -0.99 4.07
N SER A 67 -16.42 -2.16 4.72
CA SER A 67 -15.36 -2.65 5.60
C SER A 67 -14.00 -2.69 4.91
N ALA A 68 -13.93 -3.13 3.65
CA ALA A 68 -12.70 -3.15 2.85
C ALA A 68 -12.13 -1.73 2.67
N ASP A 69 -12.97 -0.75 2.32
CA ASP A 69 -12.54 0.65 2.15
C ASP A 69 -11.96 1.23 3.46
N ALA A 70 -12.53 0.85 4.61
CA ALA A 70 -12.02 1.26 5.91
C ALA A 70 -10.62 0.66 6.22
N ILE A 71 -10.38 -0.61 5.85
CA ILE A 71 -9.06 -1.25 6.02
C ILE A 71 -8.03 -0.59 5.10
N THR A 72 -8.40 -0.31 3.84
CA THR A 72 -7.54 0.42 2.91
C THR A 72 -7.22 1.83 3.43
N LEU A 73 -8.19 2.53 4.04
CA LEU A 73 -7.97 3.82 4.69
C LEU A 73 -7.07 3.74 5.92
N ALA A 74 -7.13 2.66 6.69
CA ALA A 74 -6.16 2.40 7.74
C ALA A 74 -4.74 2.25 7.17
N ARG A 75 -4.57 1.66 5.97
CA ARG A 75 -3.27 1.57 5.30
C ARG A 75 -2.71 2.94 4.91
N PHE A 76 -3.57 3.88 4.48
CA PHE A 76 -3.15 5.26 4.23
C PHE A 76 -2.53 5.92 5.47
N TRP A 77 -2.95 5.56 6.69
CA TRP A 77 -2.32 6.04 7.92
C TRP A 77 -0.86 5.59 8.06
N LEU A 78 -0.52 4.41 7.55
CA LEU A 78 0.82 3.82 7.65
C LEU A 78 1.87 4.55 6.80
N VAL A 79 1.45 5.33 5.80
CA VAL A 79 2.35 6.01 4.85
C VAL A 79 3.24 7.06 5.55
N PRO A 80 2.70 8.10 6.22
CA PRO A 80 3.53 9.02 6.98
C PRO A 80 4.17 8.34 8.20
N ALA A 81 3.54 7.30 8.76
CA ALA A 81 4.08 6.54 9.87
C ALA A 81 5.37 5.78 9.47
N ALA A 82 5.50 5.32 8.22
CA ALA A 82 6.71 4.64 7.73
C ALA A 82 7.96 5.49 7.94
N ARG A 83 7.85 6.81 7.67
CA ARG A 83 8.97 7.74 7.90
C ARG A 83 9.20 8.02 9.38
N ALA A 84 8.12 8.05 10.18
CA ALA A 84 8.16 8.32 11.60
C ALA A 84 8.80 7.18 12.40
N THR A 85 8.57 5.92 11.98
CA THR A 85 9.12 4.73 12.65
C THR A 85 10.44 4.26 12.07
N ALA A 86 10.91 4.82 10.95
CA ALA A 86 12.07 4.34 10.17
C ALA A 86 13.35 4.05 10.97
N ARG A 87 13.57 4.75 12.08
CA ARG A 87 14.74 4.57 12.95
C ARG A 87 14.53 3.53 14.05
N SER A 88 13.28 3.25 14.43
CA SER A 88 12.95 2.31 15.49
C SER A 88 13.21 0.86 15.05
N PRO A 89 14.04 0.09 15.78
CA PRO A 89 14.34 -1.31 15.47
C PRO A 89 13.12 -2.22 15.47
N ALA A 90 12.16 -1.98 16.38
CA ALA A 90 10.93 -2.73 16.45
C ALA A 90 9.79 -2.07 15.65
N GLY A 91 9.71 -0.73 15.68
CA GLY A 91 8.61 0.01 15.08
C GLY A 91 8.57 -0.09 13.54
N PHE A 92 9.72 -0.03 12.87
CA PHE A 92 9.75 -0.06 11.41
C PHE A 92 9.36 -1.43 10.83
N PRO A 93 9.93 -2.58 11.27
CA PRO A 93 9.49 -3.89 10.79
C PRO A 93 8.02 -4.18 11.12
N LEU A 94 7.56 -3.81 12.33
CA LEU A 94 6.17 -4.00 12.73
C LEU A 94 5.20 -3.24 11.82
N LEU A 95 5.56 -2.01 11.44
CA LEU A 95 4.77 -1.21 10.50
C LEU A 95 4.70 -1.86 9.11
N ILE A 96 5.80 -2.40 8.60
CA ILE A 96 5.82 -3.12 7.32
C ILE A 96 4.93 -4.37 7.39
N ALA A 97 5.05 -5.14 8.48
CA ALA A 97 4.22 -6.32 8.71
C ALA A 97 2.73 -5.97 8.80
N ALA A 98 2.38 -4.90 9.54
CA ALA A 98 1.01 -4.41 9.63
C ALA A 98 0.44 -4.01 8.26
N GLY A 99 1.26 -3.37 7.42
CA GLY A 99 0.89 -3.06 6.03
C GLY A 99 0.56 -4.30 5.21
N GLY A 100 1.44 -5.31 5.22
CA GLY A 100 1.20 -6.57 4.51
C GLY A 100 0.00 -7.36 5.03
N ILE A 101 -0.23 -7.36 6.34
CA ILE A 101 -1.41 -8.00 6.94
C ILE A 101 -2.69 -7.26 6.53
N SER A 102 -2.66 -5.92 6.48
CA SER A 102 -3.83 -5.13 6.08
C SER A 102 -4.25 -5.38 4.62
N ASP A 103 -3.29 -5.60 3.71
CA ASP A 103 -3.50 -6.00 2.30
C ASP A 103 -4.07 -7.42 2.15
N TRP A 104 -3.65 -8.32 3.02
CA TRP A 104 -4.28 -9.64 3.04
C TRP A 104 -5.72 -9.57 3.56
N LEU A 105 -5.97 -8.77 4.60
CA LEU A 105 -7.27 -8.63 5.24
C LEU A 105 -8.31 -7.93 4.36
N ASP A 106 -8.00 -6.80 3.73
CA ASP A 106 -8.96 -6.12 2.86
C ASP A 106 -9.27 -6.96 1.62
N GLY A 107 -8.29 -7.65 1.04
CA GLY A 107 -8.50 -8.59 -0.05
C GLY A 107 -9.41 -9.75 0.35
N ALA A 108 -9.30 -10.26 1.58
CA ALA A 108 -10.19 -11.29 2.13
C ALA A 108 -11.61 -10.78 2.36
N VAL A 109 -11.76 -9.58 2.90
CA VAL A 109 -13.05 -8.93 3.14
C VAL A 109 -13.74 -8.57 1.83
N ALA A 110 -13.01 -8.00 0.86
CA ALA A 110 -13.54 -7.65 -0.46
C ALA A 110 -14.03 -8.87 -1.27
N ARG A 111 -13.47 -10.07 -1.02
CA ARG A 111 -13.97 -11.32 -1.60
C ARG A 111 -15.31 -11.76 -1.00
N ARG A 112 -15.60 -11.38 0.26
CA ARG A 112 -16.85 -11.69 0.95
C ARG A 112 -17.95 -10.67 0.65
N ASP A 113 -17.61 -9.39 0.67
CA ASP A 113 -18.59 -8.28 0.62
C ASP A 113 -18.81 -7.71 -0.81
N GLY A 114 -18.14 -8.31 -1.80
CA GLY A 114 -18.18 -7.91 -3.20
C GLY A 114 -17.23 -6.75 -3.54
N ARG A 115 -16.49 -6.89 -4.64
CA ARG A 115 -15.49 -5.91 -5.10
C ARG A 115 -16.16 -4.68 -5.69
N THR A 116 -15.66 -3.49 -5.34
CA THR A 116 -16.09 -2.19 -5.89
C THR A 116 -15.00 -1.62 -6.81
N ARG A 117 -15.37 -0.75 -7.75
CA ARG A 117 -14.38 -0.08 -8.62
C ARG A 117 -13.52 0.87 -7.79
N LEU A 118 -14.18 1.65 -6.92
CA LEU A 118 -13.56 2.52 -5.92
C LEU A 118 -12.55 1.78 -5.05
N GLY A 119 -12.95 0.67 -4.42
CA GLY A 119 -12.09 -0.10 -3.51
C GLY A 119 -10.84 -0.63 -4.20
N ARG A 120 -10.94 -1.08 -5.46
CA ARG A 120 -9.80 -1.52 -6.26
C ARG A 120 -8.80 -0.39 -6.57
N ASP A 121 -9.30 0.81 -6.90
CA ASP A 121 -8.44 1.95 -7.21
C ASP A 121 -7.81 2.54 -5.94
N LEU A 122 -8.56 2.56 -4.82
CA LEU A 122 -8.05 2.94 -3.50
C LEU A 122 -6.97 1.97 -3.02
N ASP A 123 -7.20 0.67 -3.13
CA ASP A 123 -6.26 -0.39 -2.73
C ASP A 123 -4.93 -0.27 -3.49
N THR A 124 -5.01 -0.14 -4.82
CA THR A 124 -3.83 0.05 -5.67
C THR A 124 -3.06 1.32 -5.28
N THR A 125 -3.78 2.42 -5.02
CA THR A 125 -3.15 3.69 -4.61
C THR A 125 -2.50 3.59 -3.23
N ALA A 126 -3.17 2.95 -2.28
CA ALA A 126 -2.68 2.75 -0.92
C ALA A 126 -1.40 1.91 -0.92
N ASP A 127 -1.37 0.82 -1.70
CA ASP A 127 -0.21 -0.04 -1.85
C ASP A 127 1.00 0.69 -2.43
N LEU A 128 0.79 1.41 -3.54
CA LEU A 128 1.86 2.19 -4.17
C LEU A 128 2.39 3.25 -3.22
N ALA A 129 1.52 4.00 -2.55
CA ALA A 129 1.91 5.01 -1.58
C ALA A 129 2.69 4.40 -0.41
N PHE A 130 2.20 3.29 0.15
CA PHE A 130 2.80 2.62 1.29
C PHE A 130 4.16 2.00 0.96
N LEU A 131 4.24 1.18 -0.10
CA LEU A 131 5.50 0.54 -0.50
C LEU A 131 6.55 1.58 -0.90
N THR A 132 6.15 2.66 -1.56
CA THR A 132 7.05 3.78 -1.88
C THR A 132 7.56 4.43 -0.60
N ALA A 133 6.67 4.77 0.34
CA ALA A 133 7.07 5.37 1.62
C ALA A 133 8.00 4.46 2.43
N VAL A 134 7.72 3.15 2.51
CA VAL A 134 8.59 2.16 3.16
C VAL A 134 9.95 2.10 2.49
N ALA A 135 10.01 2.02 1.16
CA ALA A 135 11.26 1.94 0.42
C ALA A 135 12.15 3.18 0.68
N PHE A 136 11.59 4.38 0.55
CA PHE A 136 12.32 5.63 0.79
C PHE A 136 12.68 5.84 2.26
N ALA A 137 11.75 5.57 3.19
CA ALA A 137 12.00 5.70 4.62
C ALA A 137 13.10 4.74 5.07
N GLY A 138 12.98 3.46 4.70
CA GLY A 138 13.97 2.44 5.03
C GLY A 138 15.35 2.72 4.41
N ARG A 139 15.38 3.18 3.15
CA ARG A 139 16.64 3.57 2.50
C ARG A 139 17.31 4.78 3.17
N SER A 140 16.51 5.79 3.55
CA SER A 140 17.01 6.99 4.23
C SER A 140 17.49 6.72 5.65
N ALA A 141 16.99 5.66 6.28
CA ALA A 141 17.38 5.22 7.63
C ALA A 141 18.46 4.12 7.62
N GLY A 142 18.97 3.73 6.45
CA GLY A 142 19.97 2.65 6.33
C GLY A 142 19.45 1.26 6.67
N ARG A 143 18.12 1.05 6.64
CA ARG A 143 17.46 -0.25 6.93
C ARG A 143 17.21 -1.10 5.69
N ILE A 144 17.17 -0.46 4.53
CA ILE A 144 17.01 -1.13 3.24
C ILE A 144 18.29 -0.89 2.44
N PRO A 145 19.04 -1.95 2.10
CA PRO A 145 20.28 -1.81 1.37
C PRO A 145 20.03 -1.32 -0.06
N GLU A 146 21.00 -0.62 -0.64
CA GLU A 146 20.91 -0.02 -1.98
C GLU A 146 20.46 -1.01 -3.08
N PRO A 147 20.96 -2.26 -3.14
CA PRO A 147 20.49 -3.23 -4.13
C PRO A 147 18.99 -3.56 -3.98
N ALA A 148 18.51 -3.74 -2.74
CA ALA A 148 17.10 -4.01 -2.47
C ALA A 148 16.21 -2.81 -2.86
N PHE A 149 16.65 -1.59 -2.54
CA PHE A 149 15.96 -0.37 -2.94
C PHE A 149 15.86 -0.23 -4.46
N ARG A 150 16.98 -0.40 -5.19
CA ARG A 150 16.98 -0.35 -6.66
C ARG A 150 16.07 -1.41 -7.28
N LEU A 151 16.06 -2.63 -6.75
CA LEU A 151 15.18 -3.68 -7.21
C LEU A 151 13.70 -3.30 -7.06
N LEU A 152 13.33 -2.71 -5.92
CA LEU A 152 11.97 -2.20 -5.70
C LEU A 152 11.61 -1.10 -6.71
N VAL A 153 12.50 -0.12 -6.91
CA VAL A 153 12.28 0.98 -7.86
C VAL A 153 12.09 0.45 -9.28
N VAL A 154 13.00 -0.41 -9.75
CA VAL A 154 12.92 -1.03 -11.09
C VAL A 154 11.61 -1.81 -11.23
N ARG A 155 11.24 -2.61 -10.23
CA ARG A 155 10.01 -3.41 -10.28
C ARG A 155 8.75 -2.54 -10.34
N HIS A 156 8.72 -1.43 -9.62
CA HIS A 156 7.61 -0.45 -9.68
C HIS A 156 7.58 0.24 -11.04
N ALA A 157 8.72 0.71 -11.54
CA ALA A 157 8.83 1.34 -12.85
C ALA A 157 8.36 0.41 -13.97
N VAL A 158 8.76 -0.87 -13.94
CA VAL A 158 8.28 -1.90 -14.87
C VAL A 158 6.76 -2.09 -14.75
N GLY A 159 6.22 -2.15 -13.53
CA GLY A 159 4.78 -2.31 -13.31
C GLY A 159 3.95 -1.14 -13.86
N VAL A 160 4.42 0.10 -13.62
CA VAL A 160 3.82 1.32 -14.16
C VAL A 160 3.95 1.36 -15.68
N GLY A 161 5.13 1.07 -16.22
CA GLY A 161 5.38 1.05 -17.67
C GLY A 161 4.50 0.04 -18.41
N ILE A 162 4.33 -1.17 -17.87
CA ILE A 162 3.42 -2.18 -18.43
C ILE A 162 1.97 -1.67 -18.40
N SER A 163 1.54 -1.07 -17.29
CA SER A 163 0.18 -0.56 -17.13
C SER A 163 -0.12 0.57 -18.11
N LEU A 164 0.79 1.54 -18.24
CA LEU A 164 0.68 2.65 -19.20
C LEU A 164 0.65 2.13 -20.64
N THR A 165 1.54 1.20 -20.98
CA THR A 165 1.58 0.60 -22.34
C THR A 165 0.30 -0.18 -22.65
N ALA A 166 -0.28 -0.88 -21.69
CA ALA A 166 -1.54 -1.60 -21.88
C ALA A 166 -2.71 -0.64 -22.13
N VAL A 167 -2.82 0.41 -21.31
CA VAL A 167 -3.92 1.40 -21.39
C VAL A 167 -3.81 2.27 -22.64
N PHE A 168 -2.65 2.88 -22.89
CA PHE A 168 -2.49 3.86 -23.97
C PHE A 168 -1.99 3.25 -25.28
N GLY A 169 -1.27 2.14 -25.23
CA GLY A 169 -0.68 1.52 -26.43
C GLY A 169 -1.51 0.39 -27.03
N ARG A 170 -2.46 -0.18 -26.28
CA ARG A 170 -3.25 -1.33 -26.74
C ARG A 170 -4.76 -1.22 -26.50
N GLU A 171 -5.23 -0.13 -25.89
CA GLU A 171 -6.62 0.06 -25.45
C GLU A 171 -7.18 -1.13 -24.63
N ARG A 172 -6.30 -1.93 -24.02
CA ARG A 172 -6.65 -3.14 -23.28
C ARG A 172 -6.41 -2.91 -21.81
N ARG A 173 -7.36 -3.31 -20.98
CA ARG A 173 -7.14 -3.36 -19.53
C ARG A 173 -6.07 -4.41 -19.23
N PRO A 174 -5.02 -4.09 -18.47
CA PRO A 174 -4.00 -5.07 -18.09
C PRO A 174 -4.64 -6.21 -17.28
N ALA A 175 -4.66 -7.42 -17.84
CA ALA A 175 -5.22 -8.63 -17.23
C ALA A 175 -4.13 -9.47 -16.51
N PHE A 176 -3.29 -8.79 -15.73
CA PHE A 176 -2.25 -9.44 -14.95
C PHE A 176 -2.70 -9.59 -13.50
N ARG A 177 -2.74 -10.82 -12.99
CA ARG A 177 -2.97 -11.07 -11.56
C ARG A 177 -1.62 -11.40 -10.92
N ALA A 178 -1.24 -10.63 -9.90
CA ALA A 178 -0.05 -10.91 -9.12
C ALA A 178 -0.15 -12.33 -8.51
N ARG A 179 0.95 -13.11 -8.57
CA ARG A 179 1.02 -14.38 -7.84
C ARG A 179 1.15 -14.06 -6.34
N PRO A 180 0.33 -14.68 -5.46
CA PRO A 180 0.35 -14.38 -4.03
C PRO A 180 1.72 -14.63 -3.39
N TRP A 181 2.45 -15.65 -3.84
CA TRP A 181 3.80 -15.96 -3.39
C TRP A 181 4.83 -14.88 -3.72
N GLY A 182 4.76 -14.27 -4.91
CA GLY A 182 5.67 -13.17 -5.27
C GLY A 182 5.42 -11.91 -4.45
N GLY A 183 4.18 -11.67 -4.01
CA GLY A 183 3.86 -10.64 -3.03
C GLY A 183 4.44 -10.95 -1.65
N ALA A 184 4.15 -12.15 -1.14
CA ALA A 184 4.60 -12.60 0.19
C ALA A 184 6.13 -12.58 0.33
N LEU A 185 6.87 -13.04 -0.68
CA LEU A 185 8.34 -13.00 -0.68
C LEU A 185 8.89 -11.57 -0.65
N ARG A 186 8.26 -10.64 -1.37
CA ARG A 186 8.70 -9.24 -1.37
C ARG A 186 8.42 -8.56 -0.04
N PHE A 187 7.23 -8.75 0.53
CA PHE A 187 6.89 -8.23 1.85
C PHE A 187 7.78 -8.85 2.94
N GLY A 188 7.97 -10.16 2.90
CA GLY A 188 8.89 -10.87 3.80
C GLY A 188 10.29 -10.31 3.69
N GLY A 189 10.82 -10.13 2.47
CA GLY A 189 12.13 -9.53 2.24
C GLY A 189 12.27 -8.11 2.78
N LEU A 190 11.23 -7.26 2.65
CA LEU A 190 11.20 -5.93 3.26
C LEU A 190 11.28 -5.98 4.78
N VAL A 191 10.48 -6.84 5.42
CA VAL A 191 10.51 -7.04 6.88
C VAL A 191 11.88 -7.55 7.32
N THR A 192 12.44 -8.54 6.62
CA THR A 192 13.75 -9.11 6.90
C THR A 192 14.88 -8.07 6.77
N CYS A 193 14.85 -7.23 5.72
CA CYS A 193 15.76 -6.09 5.60
C CYS A 193 15.61 -5.13 6.79
N ALA A 194 14.37 -4.75 7.13
CA ALA A 194 14.10 -3.82 8.22
C ALA A 194 14.59 -4.33 9.59
N CYS A 195 14.57 -5.65 9.80
CA CYS A 195 15.14 -6.33 10.97
C CYS A 195 16.68 -6.42 10.97
N GLY A 196 17.36 -5.96 9.92
CA GLY A 196 18.82 -5.93 9.82
C GLY A 196 19.45 -7.12 9.07
N ALA A 197 18.66 -8.08 8.59
CA ALA A 197 19.16 -9.22 7.83
C ALA A 197 19.24 -8.89 6.32
N GLU A 198 20.11 -7.95 5.96
CA GLU A 198 20.17 -7.33 4.63
C GLU A 198 20.33 -8.33 3.48
N GLY A 199 21.23 -9.31 3.62
CA GLY A 199 21.50 -10.32 2.58
C GLY A 199 20.29 -11.20 2.31
N ALA A 200 19.71 -11.78 3.36
CA ALA A 200 18.52 -12.62 3.25
C ALA A 200 17.31 -11.83 2.73
N GLY A 201 17.10 -10.60 3.22
CA GLY A 201 16.00 -9.75 2.78
C GLY A 201 16.12 -9.33 1.31
N THR A 202 17.33 -8.98 0.86
CA THR A 202 17.60 -8.65 -0.55
C THR A 202 17.37 -9.85 -1.46
N TRP A 203 17.79 -11.04 -1.03
CA TRP A 203 17.56 -12.28 -1.78
C TRP A 203 16.06 -12.58 -1.91
N LEU A 204 15.29 -12.48 -0.82
CA LEU A 204 13.84 -12.67 -0.82
C LEU A 204 13.13 -11.69 -1.75
N LEU A 205 13.56 -10.42 -1.73
CA LEU A 205 13.06 -9.40 -2.65
C LEU A 205 13.38 -9.74 -4.11
N GLY A 206 14.60 -10.20 -4.39
CA GLY A 206 15.04 -10.71 -5.69
C GLY A 206 14.13 -11.83 -6.19
N ALA A 207 14.02 -12.89 -5.40
CA ALA A 207 13.21 -14.06 -5.70
C ALA A 207 11.74 -13.70 -5.97
N GLY A 208 11.16 -12.86 -5.11
CA GLY A 208 9.78 -12.39 -5.27
C GLY A 208 9.56 -11.48 -6.49
N SER A 209 10.60 -10.78 -6.94
CA SER A 209 10.54 -9.88 -8.11
C SER A 209 10.67 -10.61 -9.43
N VAL A 210 11.39 -11.73 -9.46
CA VAL A 210 11.56 -12.58 -10.65
C VAL A 210 10.33 -13.47 -10.89
N MET A 211 9.51 -13.73 -9.88
CA MET A 211 8.28 -14.52 -10.07
C MET A 211 7.32 -13.83 -11.04
N PRO A 212 7.02 -14.46 -12.20
CA PRO A 212 6.17 -13.84 -13.21
C PRO A 212 4.73 -13.70 -12.70
N PRO A 213 4.02 -12.62 -13.06
CA PRO A 213 2.59 -12.51 -12.78
C PRO A 213 1.82 -13.62 -13.51
N ARG A 214 0.69 -14.08 -12.96
CA ARG A 214 -0.21 -14.99 -13.68
C ARG A 214 -1.01 -14.17 -14.70
N SER A 215 -0.98 -14.62 -15.96
CA SER A 215 -1.95 -14.16 -16.95
C SER A 215 -3.35 -14.59 -16.51
N THR A 216 -4.33 -13.70 -16.64
CA THR A 216 -5.76 -14.05 -16.50
C THR A 216 -6.49 -14.12 -17.83
N ALA A 217 -5.75 -14.06 -18.94
CA ALA A 217 -6.31 -14.35 -20.26
C ALA A 217 -6.64 -15.85 -20.33
N PRO A 218 -7.90 -16.25 -20.61
CA PRO A 218 -8.32 -17.64 -20.68
C PRO A 218 -7.52 -18.47 -21.70
N ASP A 219 -6.90 -17.81 -22.69
CA ASP A 219 -6.29 -18.48 -23.84
C ASP A 219 -4.77 -18.72 -23.71
N LEU A 220 -4.16 -18.36 -22.56
CA LEU A 220 -2.69 -18.37 -22.38
C LEU A 220 -2.21 -19.12 -21.13
N SER A 221 -3.06 -19.93 -20.51
CA SER A 221 -2.67 -20.77 -19.39
C SER A 221 -2.57 -22.22 -19.87
N PRO A 222 -1.37 -22.82 -19.99
CA PRO A 222 -1.29 -24.27 -20.11
C PRO A 222 -1.87 -24.90 -18.84
N ALA A 223 -2.69 -25.93 -19.04
CA ALA A 223 -3.28 -26.75 -17.98
C ALA A 223 -2.21 -27.39 -17.09
#